data_AF-A0A7C3FXV9-F1
#
_entry.id   AF-A0A7C3FXV9-F1
#
_cell.length_a   1.000
_cell.length_b   1.000
_cell.length_c   1.000
_cell.angle_alpha   90.00
_cell.angle_beta   90.00
_cell.angle_gamma   90.00
#
_symmetry.space_group_name_H-M   'P 1'
#
loop_
_entity.id
_entity.type
_entity.pdbx_description
1 polymer ?
#
loop_
_entity_poly.entity_id
_entity_poly.type
_entity_poly.pdbx_seq_one_letter_code
_entity_poly.pdbx_strand_id
1 'polypeptide(L)'
;MSEQIRPKGKIEVSSAAISSIVSEVVQRCYGVVGVVPRNFAAEVADLLSADRKRGVEIRVRNKMIVINVFVVVEYGTRIASVAQSVKNVVRYQVEKALEMPVEAVNVHVQALRVSDEE
;
A
#
# COMPACT_ATOMS: atom_id res chain seq x y z
N MET A 1 15.73 45.57 12.21
CA MET A 1 14.55 45.01 11.51
C MET A 1 14.33 43.62 12.03
N SER A 2 13.29 43.42 12.85
CA SER A 2 12.95 42.13 13.43
C SER A 2 12.14 41.35 12.39
N GLU A 3 12.74 40.31 11.82
CA GLU A 3 12.07 39.44 10.86
C GLU A 3 10.96 38.67 11.58
N GLN A 4 9.69 39.05 11.35
CA GLN A 4 8.54 38.36 11.91
C GLN A 4 8.42 36.99 11.24
N ILE A 5 8.82 35.93 11.97
CA ILE A 5 8.66 34.55 11.53
C ILE A 5 7.16 34.26 11.48
N ARG A 6 6.57 34.32 10.28
CA ARG A 6 5.18 33.92 10.05
C ARG A 6 5.07 32.41 10.31
N PRO A 7 4.09 31.95 11.10
CA PRO A 7 3.92 30.52 11.36
C PRO A 7 3.67 29.80 10.02
N LYS A 8 4.50 28.79 9.73
CA LYS A 8 4.30 27.95 8.54
C LYS A 8 2.97 27.21 8.68
N GLY A 9 2.21 27.13 7.60
CA GLY A 9 0.93 26.40 7.56
C GLY A 9 1.09 24.92 7.90
N LYS A 10 -0.01 24.25 8.24
CA LYS A 10 -0.06 22.80 8.49
C LYS A 10 -0.49 22.08 7.22
N ILE A 11 0.26 21.05 6.82
CA ILE A 11 -0.11 20.13 5.74
C ILE A 11 -0.60 18.84 6.39
N GLU A 12 -1.77 18.36 5.99
CA GLU A 12 -2.33 17.08 6.41
C GLU A 12 -2.58 16.23 5.17
N VAL A 13 -2.10 14.98 5.21
CA VAL A 13 -2.31 14.01 4.14
C VAL A 13 -3.21 12.91 4.66
N SER A 14 -4.32 12.67 3.98
CA SER A 14 -5.26 11.62 4.38
C SER A 14 -4.66 10.23 4.14
N SER A 15 -4.98 9.27 5.02
CA SER A 15 -4.57 7.87 4.82
C SER A 15 -5.11 7.30 3.50
N ALA A 16 -6.27 7.76 3.03
CA ALA A 16 -6.82 7.40 1.73
C ALA A 16 -5.91 7.84 0.57
N ALA A 17 -5.32 9.03 0.62
CA ALA A 17 -4.38 9.50 -0.40
C ALA A 17 -3.12 8.61 -0.46
N ILE A 18 -2.56 8.27 0.70
CA ILE A 18 -1.40 7.37 0.78
C ILE A 18 -1.78 5.97 0.24
N SER A 19 -2.99 5.50 0.55
CA SER A 19 -3.50 4.20 0.06
C SER A 19 -3.63 4.16 -1.46
N SER A 20 -4.05 5.27 -2.09
CA SER A 20 -4.06 5.39 -3.55
C SER A 20 -2.67 5.18 -4.15
N ILE A 21 -1.65 5.87 -3.60
CA ILE A 21 -0.26 5.77 -4.07
C ILE A 21 0.23 4.33 -3.96
N VAL A 22 0.04 3.70 -2.80
CA VAL A 22 0.46 2.32 -2.58
C VAL A 22 -0.24 1.36 -3.54
N SER A 23 -1.56 1.52 -3.74
CA SER A 23 -2.34 0.64 -4.62
C SER A 23 -1.83 0.71 -6.06
N GLU A 24 -1.54 1.91 -6.56
CA GLU A 24 -0.98 2.12 -7.90
C GLU A 24 0.41 1.52 -8.04
N VAL A 25 1.27 1.73 -7.05
CA VAL A 25 2.65 1.22 -7.06
C VAL A 25 2.69 -0.31 -7.03
N VAL A 26 1.85 -0.92 -6.21
CA VAL A 26 1.78 -2.38 -6.05
C VAL A 26 1.32 -3.07 -7.34
N GLN A 27 0.37 -2.48 -8.08
CA GLN A 27 -0.08 -3.01 -9.37
C GLN A 27 1.01 -3.02 -10.45
N ARG A 28 2.04 -2.20 -10.30
CA ARG A 28 3.19 -2.14 -11.23
C ARG A 28 4.34 -3.07 -10.81
N CYS A 29 4.23 -3.74 -9.67
CA CYS A 29 5.27 -4.64 -9.19
C CYS A 29 5.19 -6.00 -9.91
N TYR A 30 6.35 -6.51 -10.33
CA TYR A 30 6.45 -7.80 -11.00
C TYR A 30 5.85 -8.94 -10.16
N GLY A 31 5.04 -9.79 -10.79
CA GLY A 31 4.39 -10.94 -10.17
C GLY A 31 3.15 -10.60 -9.33
N VAL A 32 2.74 -9.33 -9.24
CA VAL A 32 1.48 -8.94 -8.61
C VAL A 32 0.38 -8.86 -9.66
N VAL A 33 -0.67 -9.64 -9.48
CA VAL A 33 -1.84 -9.65 -10.36
C VAL A 33 -2.89 -8.64 -9.89
N GLY A 34 -2.99 -8.44 -8.58
CA GLY A 34 -3.98 -7.54 -8.00
C GLY A 34 -3.81 -7.33 -6.51
N VAL A 35 -4.61 -6.41 -5.99
CA VAL A 35 -4.67 -6.04 -4.57
C VAL A 35 -6.09 -6.34 -4.08
N VAL A 36 -6.21 -7.02 -2.94
CA VAL A 36 -7.50 -7.53 -2.42
C VAL A 36 -7.72 -7.10 -0.97
N PRO A 37 -8.97 -6.88 -0.52
CA PRO A 37 -9.23 -6.55 0.87
C PRO A 37 -8.76 -7.66 1.82
N ARG A 38 -8.41 -7.29 3.05
CA ARG A 38 -7.94 -8.21 4.10
C ARG A 38 -8.89 -9.38 4.34
N ASN A 39 -10.21 -9.12 4.26
CA ASN A 39 -11.26 -10.07 4.58
C ASN A 39 -11.88 -10.75 3.34
N PHE A 40 -11.21 -10.72 2.19
CA PHE A 40 -11.76 -11.21 0.91
C PHE A 40 -12.40 -12.62 0.96
N ALA A 41 -11.86 -13.55 1.76
CA ALA A 41 -12.41 -14.90 1.90
C ALA A 41 -13.76 -14.96 2.68
N ALA A 42 -14.06 -13.96 3.51
CA ALA A 42 -15.26 -13.91 4.35
C ALA A 42 -16.35 -12.96 3.82
N GLU A 43 -16.06 -12.18 2.77
CA GLU A 43 -16.80 -10.97 2.38
C GLU A 43 -17.68 -11.13 1.12
N VAL A 44 -18.41 -12.24 0.98
CA VAL A 44 -19.50 -12.29 -0.03
C VAL A 44 -20.65 -11.33 0.36
N ALA A 45 -20.68 -10.82 1.61
CA ALA A 45 -21.80 -10.07 2.18
C ALA A 45 -21.66 -8.52 2.19
N ASP A 46 -20.46 -7.93 2.05
CA ASP A 46 -20.24 -6.51 2.44
C ASP A 46 -19.84 -5.60 1.26
N LEU A 47 -20.69 -5.56 0.23
CA LEU A 47 -20.43 -4.85 -1.03
C LEU A 47 -20.38 -3.29 -0.92
N LEU A 48 -20.60 -2.70 0.27
CA LEU A 48 -21.01 -1.29 0.43
C LEU A 48 -20.13 -0.47 1.39
N SER A 49 -18.81 -0.52 1.25
CA SER A 49 -17.94 0.54 1.79
C SER A 49 -16.78 0.82 0.84
N ALA A 50 -16.92 1.86 0.04
CA ALA A 50 -15.94 2.28 -0.97
C ALA A 50 -14.52 2.52 -0.39
N ASP A 51 -14.42 2.86 0.90
CA ASP A 51 -13.13 3.07 1.58
C ASP A 51 -12.37 1.79 1.93
N ARG A 52 -13.04 0.63 2.08
CA ARG A 52 -12.36 -0.62 2.49
C ARG A 52 -11.83 -1.46 1.33
N LYS A 53 -12.13 -1.10 0.08
CA LYS A 53 -11.89 -1.92 -1.12
C LYS A 53 -10.46 -1.90 -1.66
N ARG A 54 -9.52 -1.20 -1.03
CA ARG A 54 -8.19 -0.98 -1.63
C ARG A 54 -7.14 -2.04 -1.31
N GLY A 55 -7.42 -2.97 -0.41
CA GLY A 55 -6.45 -4.01 -0.02
C GLY A 55 -5.13 -3.46 0.52
N VAL A 56 -5.15 -2.21 0.99
CA VAL A 56 -4.02 -1.52 1.62
C VAL A 56 -4.53 -0.87 2.90
N GLU A 57 -3.94 -1.25 4.03
CA GLU A 57 -4.19 -0.62 5.33
C GLU A 57 -3.00 0.26 5.71
N ILE A 58 -3.29 1.48 6.16
CA ILE A 58 -2.27 2.46 6.53
C ILE A 58 -2.50 2.87 7.98
N ARG A 59 -1.43 2.81 8.76
CA ARG A 59 -1.39 3.31 10.13
C ARG A 59 -0.29 4.34 10.24
N VAL A 60 -0.65 5.52 10.71
CA VAL A 60 0.31 6.60 10.96
C VAL A 60 0.42 6.79 12.47
N ARG A 61 1.62 6.61 13.02
CA ARG A 61 1.90 6.82 14.44
C ARG A 61 3.22 7.55 14.60
N ASN A 62 3.27 8.61 15.41
CA ASN A 62 4.51 9.36 15.68
C ASN A 62 5.26 9.81 14.40
N LYS A 63 4.54 10.24 13.36
CA LYS A 63 5.10 10.61 12.03
C LYS A 63 5.79 9.46 11.30
N MET A 64 5.60 8.22 11.72
CA MET A 64 6.03 7.01 11.02
C MET A 64 4.82 6.34 10.37
N ILE A 65 5.03 5.80 9.18
CA ILE A 65 4.00 5.15 8.39
C ILE A 65 4.23 3.64 8.43
N VAL A 66 3.20 2.88 8.80
CA VAL A 66 3.13 1.43 8.68
C VAL A 66 2.11 1.07 7.62
N ILE A 67 2.53 0.28 6.64
CA ILE A 67 1.73 -0.08 5.46
C ILE A 67 1.54 -1.59 5.47
N ASN A 68 0.30 -2.05 5.41
CA ASN A 68 -0.03 -3.46 5.16
C ASN A 68 -0.68 -3.55 3.79
N VAL A 69 -0.13 -4.39 2.92
CA VAL A 69 -0.62 -4.60 1.55
C VAL A 69 -1.05 -6.05 1.42
N PHE A 70 -2.24 -6.27 0.87
CA PHE A 70 -2.83 -7.58 0.66
C PHE A 70 -2.89 -7.84 -0.85
N VAL A 71 -2.09 -8.79 -1.33
CA VAL A 71 -1.84 -9.01 -2.76
C VAL A 71 -2.23 -10.41 -3.21
N VAL A 72 -2.58 -10.51 -4.49
CA VAL A 72 -2.66 -11.76 -5.24
C VAL A 72 -1.46 -11.84 -6.15
N VAL A 73 -0.75 -12.96 -6.08
CA VAL A 73 0.52 -13.16 -6.79
C VAL A 73 0.33 -14.17 -7.91
N GLU A 74 1.07 -14.01 -9.00
CA GLU A 74 1.05 -14.95 -10.11
C GLU A 74 1.70 -16.28 -9.72
N TYR A 75 1.03 -17.38 -10.06
CA TYR A 75 1.55 -18.73 -9.88
C TYR A 75 2.85 -18.93 -10.67
N GLY A 76 3.77 -19.76 -10.15
CA GLY A 76 5.08 -19.98 -10.77
C GLY A 76 6.13 -18.92 -10.44
N THR A 77 5.77 -17.84 -9.73
CA THR A 77 6.74 -16.84 -9.25
C THR A 77 7.23 -17.15 -7.84
N ARG A 78 8.47 -16.75 -7.52
CA ARG A 78 9.01 -16.86 -6.15
C ARG A 78 8.39 -15.79 -5.27
N ILE A 79 7.43 -16.18 -4.43
CA ILE A 79 6.69 -15.29 -3.52
C ILE A 79 7.62 -14.36 -2.71
N ALA A 80 8.73 -14.90 -2.19
CA ALA A 80 9.70 -14.10 -1.43
C ALA A 80 10.30 -12.94 -2.25
N SER A 81 10.60 -13.17 -3.53
CA SER A 81 11.15 -12.16 -4.43
C SER A 81 10.10 -11.09 -4.75
N VAL A 82 8.85 -11.50 -5.03
CA VAL A 82 7.73 -10.58 -5.28
C VAL A 82 7.47 -9.72 -4.05
N ALA A 83 7.36 -10.33 -2.87
CA ALA A 83 7.14 -9.61 -1.62
C ALA A 83 8.27 -8.62 -1.30
N GLN A 84 9.53 -9.01 -1.53
CA GLN A 84 10.67 -8.10 -1.33
C GLN A 84 10.63 -6.92 -2.31
N SER A 85 10.30 -7.18 -3.58
CA SER A 85 10.12 -6.14 -4.60
C SER A 85 9.03 -5.15 -4.17
N VAL A 86 7.84 -5.64 -3.81
CA VAL A 86 6.73 -4.81 -3.34
C VAL A 86 7.15 -3.97 -2.12
N LYS A 87 7.82 -4.57 -1.13
CA LYS A 87 8.31 -3.84 0.05
C LYS A 87 9.23 -2.68 -0.33
N ASN A 88 10.20 -2.93 -1.20
CA ASN A 88 11.21 -1.95 -1.57
C ASN A 88 10.58 -0.80 -2.38
N VAL A 89 9.76 -1.12 -3.39
CA VAL A 89 9.16 -0.11 -4.26
C VAL A 89 8.14 0.72 -3.50
N VAL A 90 7.27 0.10 -2.69
CA VAL A 90 6.28 0.82 -1.88
C VAL A 90 6.95 1.76 -0.88
N ARG A 91 7.96 1.29 -0.14
CA ARG A 91 8.72 2.13 0.79
C ARG A 91 9.29 3.34 0.06
N TYR A 92 10.04 3.11 -1.01
CA TYR A 92 10.69 4.19 -1.76
C TYR A 92 9.69 5.22 -2.28
N GLN A 93 8.57 4.79 -2.88
CA GLN A 93 7.60 5.70 -3.48
C GLN A 93 6.85 6.53 -2.41
N VAL A 94 6.48 5.92 -1.28
CA VAL A 94 5.79 6.65 -0.21
C VAL A 94 6.73 7.63 0.50
N GLU A 95 7.95 7.21 0.81
CA GLU A 95 8.95 8.10 1.41
C GLU A 95 9.29 9.27 0.48
N LYS A 96 9.42 9.02 -0.83
CA LYS A 96 9.64 10.06 -1.84
C LYS A 96 8.46 11.03 -1.95
N ALA A 97 7.23 10.53 -1.91
CA ALA A 97 6.04 11.36 -2.11
C ALA A 97 5.70 12.23 -0.89
N LEU A 98 5.97 11.73 0.32
CA LEU A 98 5.54 12.38 1.57
C LEU A 98 6.70 12.97 2.37
N GLU A 99 7.95 12.67 2.00
CA GLU A 99 9.15 13.04 2.76
C GLU A 99 9.06 12.58 4.23
N MET A 100 8.36 11.48 4.48
CA MET A 100 8.13 10.89 5.79
C MET A 100 8.66 9.45 5.85
N PRO A 101 9.28 9.04 6.97
CA PRO A 101 9.84 7.69 7.08
C PRO A 101 8.75 6.61 7.15
N VAL A 102 8.98 5.51 6.44
CA VAL A 102 8.14 4.31 6.48
C VAL A 102 8.80 3.28 7.39
N GLU A 103 8.21 3.06 8.57
CA GLU A 103 8.70 2.10 9.56
C GLU A 103 8.66 0.68 9.02
N ALA A 104 7.52 0.28 8.46
CA ALA A 104 7.32 -1.07 7.98
C ALA A 104 6.38 -1.14 6.77
N VAL A 105 6.72 -2.03 5.84
CA VAL A 105 5.84 -2.48 4.77
C VAL A 105 5.64 -3.99 4.93
N ASN A 106 4.42 -4.39 5.28
CA ASN A 106 4.02 -5.77 5.44
C ASN A 106 3.26 -6.21 4.19
N VAL A 107 3.69 -7.31 3.59
CA VAL A 107 3.06 -7.87 2.38
C VAL A 107 2.40 -9.18 2.77
N HIS A 108 1.09 -9.23 2.61
CA HIS A 108 0.25 -10.39 2.87
C HIS A 108 -0.18 -10.96 1.53
N VAL A 109 0.27 -12.18 1.22
CA VAL A 109 -0.13 -12.88 0.01
C VAL A 109 -1.39 -13.69 0.33
N GLN A 110 -2.50 -13.30 -0.27
CA GLN A 110 -3.82 -13.85 0.06
C GLN A 110 -4.21 -14.99 -0.87
N ALA A 111 -3.76 -14.95 -2.12
CA ALA A 111 -4.04 -15.97 -3.11
C ALA A 111 -2.94 -16.02 -4.18
N LEU A 112 -2.92 -17.13 -4.91
CA LEU A 112 -2.18 -17.27 -6.16
C LEU A 112 -3.18 -17.31 -7.30
N ARG A 113 -2.89 -16.61 -8.40
CA ARG A 113 -3.63 -16.75 -9.66
C ARG A 113 -2.81 -17.59 -10.62
N VAL A 114 -3.42 -18.64 -11.14
CA VAL A 114 -2.91 -19.35 -12.33
C VAL A 114 -3.38 -18.56 -13.54
N SER A 115 -2.45 -18.05 -14.33
CA SER A 115 -2.73 -17.50 -15.64
C SER A 115 -2.98 -18.69 -16.57
N ASP A 116 -4.16 -18.79 -17.18
CA ASP A 116 -4.38 -19.81 -18.22
C ASP A 116 -3.49 -19.44 -19.42
N GLU A 117 -2.63 -20.38 -19.84
CA GLU A 117 -1.91 -20.30 -21.11
C GLU A 117 -2.93 -20.58 -22.22
N GLU A 118 -3.51 -19.54 -22.82
CA GLU A 118 -4.09 -19.62 -24.17
C GLU A 118 -3.03 -19.33 -25.23
#